data_AF-A0AAE6G604-F1
#
_entry.id   AF-A0AAE6G604-F1
#
_cell.length_a   1.000
_cell.length_b   1.000
_cell.length_c   1.000
_cell.angle_alpha   90.00
_cell.angle_beta   90.00
_cell.angle_gamma   90.00
#
_symmetry.space_group_name_H-M   'P 1'
#
loop_
_entity.id
_entity.type
_entity.pdbx_description
1 polymer ?
#
loop_
_entity_poly.entity_id
_entity_poly.type
_entity_poly.pdbx_seq_one_letter_code
_entity_poly.pdbx_strand_id
1 'polypeptide(L)'
;MRVIASLAALPRLLALTLCLFGAQALASYASVPDGTVLLSSGNTNRYLVAGGARFFIPSTQWSLYSGANLVVMSQSAIDAITQIPQDGTLLREHGYAAIYVVVGGTIWWIPSPTELDHWDDWKTINNVPRQWETAFQDYSVQVLVRERTGTQVYVWIAGAKFAITNASDLAYYGGEPNVKTVPLGTLASYTSEPFCGVSLRERSSSTVYYLGYHAYAPTTLRKYAALWAADGVVPDGALASFPVTTGEPACIW
;
A
#
# COMPACT_ATOMS: atom_id res chain seq x y z
N MET A 1 39.03 -44.60 -9.40
CA MET A 1 39.75 -43.35 -9.07
C MET A 1 38.97 -42.20 -9.70
N ARG A 2 38.36 -41.35 -8.87
CA ARG A 2 37.52 -40.21 -9.26
C ARG A 2 38.41 -39.03 -9.65
N VAL A 3 38.01 -38.27 -10.68
CA VAL A 3 37.82 -36.81 -10.57
C VAL A 3 36.67 -36.45 -11.51
N ILE A 4 35.54 -36.00 -10.94
CA ILE A 4 34.43 -35.40 -11.67
C ILE A 4 34.57 -33.89 -11.58
N ALA A 5 34.35 -33.25 -12.71
CA ALA A 5 34.33 -31.82 -12.97
C ALA A 5 33.57 -30.98 -11.94
N SER A 6 34.05 -29.76 -11.68
CA SER A 6 33.27 -28.72 -11.01
C SER A 6 33.93 -27.35 -11.15
N LEU A 7 33.81 -26.73 -12.33
CA LEU A 7 34.16 -25.31 -12.54
C LEU A 7 33.35 -24.73 -13.71
N ALA A 8 32.02 -24.60 -13.56
CA ALA A 8 31.20 -23.82 -14.49
C ALA A 8 29.81 -23.41 -13.95
N ALA A 9 29.50 -23.58 -12.66
CA ALA A 9 28.13 -23.39 -12.15
C ALA A 9 27.91 -22.10 -11.33
N LEU A 10 28.96 -21.36 -10.96
CA LEU A 10 28.80 -20.20 -10.07
C LEU A 10 28.38 -18.87 -10.71
N PRO A 11 28.73 -18.50 -11.97
CA PRO A 11 28.31 -17.19 -12.48
C PRO A 11 26.86 -17.18 -13.02
N ARG A 12 26.27 -18.35 -13.32
CA ARG A 12 24.90 -18.45 -13.86
C ARG A 12 23.80 -18.39 -12.79
N LEU A 13 24.09 -18.76 -11.54
CA LEU A 13 23.13 -18.62 -10.44
C LEU A 13 22.96 -17.14 -10.01
N LEU A 14 24.02 -16.34 -10.07
CA LEU A 14 23.99 -14.94 -9.64
C LEU A 14 23.23 -14.04 -10.64
N ALA A 15 23.29 -14.36 -11.95
CA ALA A 15 22.56 -13.62 -12.97
C ALA A 15 21.05 -13.95 -13.01
N LEU A 16 20.65 -15.17 -12.60
CA LEU A 16 19.23 -15.54 -12.56
C LEU A 16 18.49 -14.95 -11.35
N THR A 17 19.18 -14.70 -10.23
CA THR A 17 18.59 -14.07 -9.04
C THR A 17 18.36 -12.56 -9.20
N LEU A 18 19.07 -11.88 -10.11
CA LEU A 18 18.86 -10.46 -10.40
C LEU A 18 17.76 -10.19 -11.45
N CYS A 19 17.31 -11.20 -12.21
CA CYS A 19 16.25 -11.03 -13.21
C CYS A 19 14.84 -11.33 -12.66
N LEU A 20 14.71 -11.92 -11.47
CA LEU A 20 13.41 -12.24 -10.85
C LEU A 20 12.85 -11.12 -9.97
N PHE A 21 13.68 -10.13 -9.62
CA PHE A 21 13.20 -8.87 -9.07
C PHE A 21 13.21 -7.90 -10.24
N GLY A 22 12.01 -7.56 -10.75
CA GLY A 22 11.86 -6.43 -11.65
C GLY A 22 12.58 -5.21 -11.07
N ALA A 23 13.07 -4.32 -11.93
CA ALA A 23 13.95 -3.21 -11.61
C ALA A 23 13.36 -2.12 -10.69
N GLN A 24 12.69 -2.48 -9.60
CA GLN A 24 12.71 -1.74 -8.37
C GLN A 24 13.99 -2.15 -7.64
N ALA A 25 15.06 -1.40 -7.88
CA ALA A 25 16.16 -1.35 -6.93
C ALA A 25 15.55 -1.23 -5.52
N LEU A 26 16.03 -2.02 -4.56
CA LEU A 26 15.60 -1.99 -3.16
C LEU A 26 15.51 -0.52 -2.70
N ALA A 27 14.31 0.07 -2.76
CA ALA A 27 14.14 1.47 -2.43
C ALA A 27 14.47 1.60 -0.94
N SER A 28 15.46 2.42 -0.61
CA SER A 28 15.92 2.56 0.77
C SER A 28 15.11 3.63 1.48
N TYR A 29 15.04 3.56 2.80
CA TYR A 29 14.61 4.71 3.60
C TYR A 29 15.68 5.81 3.56
N ALA A 30 15.23 7.05 3.63
CA ALA A 30 16.11 8.20 3.77
C ALA A 30 16.93 8.08 5.07
N SER A 31 18.22 8.43 5.00
CA SER A 31 19.11 8.47 6.16
C SER A 31 19.08 9.80 6.92
N VAL A 32 18.35 10.78 6.40
CA VAL A 32 18.14 12.09 7.04
C VAL A 32 16.92 12.05 7.96
N PRO A 33 16.85 12.92 9.00
CA PRO A 33 15.70 12.97 9.88
C PRO A 33 14.41 13.39 9.17
N ASP A 34 13.29 12.92 9.70
CA ASP A 34 11.95 13.40 9.35
C ASP A 34 11.84 14.94 9.45
N GLY A 35 10.99 15.54 8.62
CA GLY A 35 10.85 16.99 8.49
C GLY A 35 11.92 17.64 7.60
N THR A 36 12.93 16.89 7.12
CA THR A 36 13.91 17.38 6.15
C THR A 36 13.29 17.51 4.76
N VAL A 37 13.61 18.59 4.04
CA VAL A 37 13.28 18.77 2.62
C VAL A 37 14.49 18.41 1.76
N LEU A 38 14.30 17.44 0.88
CA LEU A 38 15.24 17.08 -0.17
C LEU A 38 15.01 17.99 -1.39
N LEU A 39 16.06 18.70 -1.81
CA LEU A 39 16.04 19.52 -3.02
C LEU A 39 16.81 18.82 -4.14
N SER A 40 16.13 18.55 -5.25
CA SER A 40 16.74 18.00 -6.44
C SER A 40 17.64 19.03 -7.12
N SER A 41 18.92 18.70 -7.29
CA SER A 41 19.90 19.56 -7.95
C SER A 41 19.67 19.76 -9.45
N GLY A 42 18.83 18.91 -10.09
CA GLY A 42 18.64 18.90 -11.54
C GLY A 42 17.36 19.57 -12.05
N ASN A 43 16.32 19.68 -11.23
CA ASN A 43 15.01 20.16 -11.68
C ASN A 43 14.25 20.98 -10.63
N THR A 44 14.88 21.35 -9.51
CA THR A 44 14.30 22.13 -8.39
C THR A 44 13.11 21.48 -7.67
N ASN A 45 12.76 20.24 -7.99
CA ASN A 45 11.74 19.49 -7.26
C ASN A 45 12.13 19.35 -5.79
N ARG A 46 11.11 19.38 -4.92
CA ARG A 46 11.28 19.27 -3.47
C ARG A 46 10.49 18.09 -2.94
N TYR A 47 11.06 17.39 -1.97
CA TYR A 47 10.43 16.26 -1.33
C TYR A 47 10.60 16.36 0.18
N LEU A 48 9.52 16.12 0.94
CA LEU A 48 9.57 16.01 2.39
C LEU A 48 9.98 14.58 2.76
N VAL A 49 10.81 14.43 3.79
CA VAL A 49 11.06 13.15 4.46
C VAL A 49 10.10 12.98 5.64
N ALA A 50 9.36 11.88 5.65
CA ALA A 50 8.47 11.50 6.75
C ALA A 50 8.41 9.97 6.87
N GLY A 51 8.65 9.42 8.07
CA GLY A 51 8.85 8.00 8.30
C GLY A 51 9.94 7.40 7.41
N GLY A 52 10.98 8.19 7.11
CA GLY A 52 12.05 7.84 6.17
C GLY A 52 11.64 7.75 4.69
N ALA A 53 10.37 7.98 4.33
CA ALA A 53 9.91 7.99 2.93
C ALA A 53 9.88 9.40 2.34
N ARG A 54 9.87 9.49 1.01
CA ARG A 54 9.78 10.76 0.29
C ARG A 54 8.34 11.10 -0.09
N PHE A 55 7.97 12.36 0.12
CA PHE A 55 6.71 12.94 -0.30
C PHE A 55 6.97 14.11 -1.24
N PHE A 56 6.48 14.05 -2.47
CA PHE A 56 6.61 15.18 -3.39
C PHE A 56 5.89 16.41 -2.86
N ILE A 57 6.56 17.56 -2.87
CA ILE A 57 5.98 18.84 -2.46
C ILE A 57 5.65 19.65 -3.72
N PRO A 58 4.36 19.81 -4.08
CA PRO A 58 3.96 20.68 -5.17
C PRO A 58 4.49 22.10 -4.96
N SER A 59 4.85 22.78 -6.07
CA SER A 59 5.45 24.13 -6.01
C SER A 59 4.60 25.16 -5.27
N THR A 60 3.28 25.02 -5.36
CA THR A 60 2.30 25.84 -4.65
C THR A 60 2.32 25.67 -3.13
N GLN A 61 2.98 24.63 -2.61
CA GLN A 61 3.06 24.30 -1.19
C GLN A 61 4.46 24.53 -0.59
N TRP A 62 5.44 24.99 -1.35
CA TRP A 62 6.82 25.17 -0.87
C TRP A 62 6.93 26.11 0.34
N SER A 63 6.06 27.12 0.44
CA SER A 63 6.06 28.07 1.57
C SER A 63 5.77 27.39 2.91
N LEU A 64 5.01 26.29 2.92
CA LEU A 64 4.69 25.50 4.12
C LEU A 64 5.94 24.86 4.75
N TYR A 65 7.03 24.75 3.99
CA TYR A 65 8.28 24.09 4.40
C TYR A 65 9.48 25.04 4.41
N SER A 66 9.25 26.36 4.40
CA SER A 66 10.31 27.37 4.34
C SER A 66 11.31 27.33 5.50
N GLY A 67 10.90 26.84 6.67
CA GLY A 67 11.75 26.66 7.85
C GLY A 67 12.38 25.27 8.00
N ALA A 68 12.12 24.35 7.07
CA ALA A 68 12.65 22.99 7.14
C ALA A 68 14.15 22.96 6.82
N ASN A 69 14.87 22.00 7.41
CA ASN A 69 16.24 21.70 6.99
C ASN A 69 16.24 21.27 5.52
N LEU A 70 17.17 21.79 4.73
CA LEU A 70 17.25 21.53 3.29
C LEU A 70 18.52 20.77 2.96
N VAL A 71 18.36 19.62 2.29
CA VAL A 71 19.48 18.80 1.80
C VAL A 71 19.41 18.71 0.28
N VAL A 72 20.49 19.11 -0.38
CA VAL A 72 20.59 19.04 -1.85
C VAL A 72 21.17 17.69 -2.26
N MET A 73 20.54 17.03 -3.23
CA MET A 73 21.02 15.76 -3.80
C MET A 73 20.51 15.56 -5.23
N SER A 74 21.05 14.57 -5.95
CA SER A 74 20.59 14.27 -7.31
C SER A 74 19.17 13.71 -7.30
N GLN A 75 18.42 13.94 -8.38
CA GLN A 75 17.09 13.35 -8.55
C GLN A 75 17.13 11.82 -8.44
N SER A 76 18.17 11.17 -8.98
CA SER A 76 18.34 9.72 -8.90
C SER A 76 18.50 9.21 -7.46
N ALA A 77 19.17 9.96 -6.57
CA ALA A 77 19.29 9.60 -5.17
C ALA A 77 17.94 9.74 -4.45
N ILE A 78 17.16 10.76 -4.81
CA ILE A 78 15.80 10.94 -4.29
C ILE A 78 14.88 9.80 -4.78
N ASP A 79 14.91 9.47 -6.06
CA ASP A 79 14.04 8.44 -6.63
C ASP A 79 14.32 7.04 -6.04
N ALA A 80 15.54 6.79 -5.57
CA ALA A 80 15.91 5.59 -4.84
C ALA A 80 15.32 5.51 -3.42
N ILE A 81 14.77 6.61 -2.89
CA ILE A 81 14.06 6.63 -1.62
C ILE A 81 12.62 6.16 -1.82
N THR A 82 12.16 5.25 -0.96
CA THR A 82 10.77 4.74 -1.00
C THR A 82 9.74 5.85 -0.80
N GLN A 83 8.55 5.69 -1.40
CA GLN A 83 7.40 6.56 -1.18
C GLN A 83 6.50 6.07 -0.05
N ILE A 84 6.73 4.86 0.46
CA ILE A 84 5.95 4.25 1.54
C ILE A 84 6.72 4.38 2.85
N PRO A 85 6.20 5.12 3.85
CA PRO A 85 6.84 5.28 5.15
C PRO A 85 6.93 3.97 5.94
N GLN A 86 7.71 3.99 7.02
CA GLN A 86 7.79 2.87 7.95
C GLN A 86 6.47 2.65 8.70
N ASP A 87 6.19 1.38 9.05
CA ASP A 87 5.08 1.03 9.95
C ASP A 87 5.17 1.85 11.24
N GLY A 88 4.03 2.39 11.70
CA GLY A 88 3.92 3.27 12.86
C GLY A 88 4.05 4.76 12.56
N THR A 89 4.44 5.16 11.34
CA THR A 89 4.54 6.58 10.97
C THR A 89 3.17 7.24 10.99
N LEU A 90 3.06 8.37 11.70
CA LEU A 90 1.85 9.19 11.75
C LEU A 90 1.92 10.33 10.73
N LEU A 91 0.88 10.46 9.91
CA LEU A 91 0.79 11.43 8.82
C LEU A 91 -0.44 12.32 9.01
N ARG A 92 -0.29 13.61 8.69
CA ARG A 92 -1.38 14.59 8.63
C ARG A 92 -1.22 15.49 7.42
N GLU A 93 -2.23 15.57 6.57
CA GLU A 93 -2.20 16.53 5.46
C GLU A 93 -2.28 17.97 5.98
N HIS A 94 -1.45 18.88 5.43
CA HIS A 94 -1.52 20.29 5.76
C HIS A 94 -2.91 20.90 5.54
N GLY A 95 -3.47 21.48 6.61
CA GLY A 95 -4.79 22.11 6.61
C GLY A 95 -5.94 21.17 6.95
N TYR A 96 -5.66 19.91 7.27
CA TYR A 96 -6.66 18.92 7.69
C TYR A 96 -6.37 18.40 9.09
N ALA A 97 -7.43 18.00 9.79
CA ALA A 97 -7.35 17.45 11.14
C ALA A 97 -7.15 15.92 11.17
N ALA A 98 -7.48 15.23 10.07
CA ALA A 98 -7.38 13.79 9.99
C ALA A 98 -5.92 13.33 10.10
N ILE A 99 -5.69 12.34 10.97
CA ILE A 99 -4.39 11.72 11.18
C ILE A 99 -4.50 10.26 10.73
N TYR A 100 -3.47 9.80 10.05
CA TYR A 100 -3.35 8.44 9.55
C TYR A 100 -2.10 7.79 10.12
N VAL A 101 -2.15 6.49 10.36
CA VAL A 101 -0.98 5.67 10.67
C VAL A 101 -0.65 4.75 9.51
N VAL A 102 0.63 4.59 9.20
CA VAL A 102 1.10 3.61 8.23
C VAL A 102 1.21 2.24 8.90
N VAL A 103 0.53 1.24 8.36
CA VAL A 103 0.63 -0.15 8.83
C VAL A 103 0.54 -1.10 7.63
N GLY A 104 1.55 -1.95 7.46
CA GLY A 104 1.61 -2.94 6.39
C GLY A 104 1.69 -2.30 5.00
N GLY A 105 2.37 -1.15 4.89
CA GLY A 105 2.53 -0.42 3.64
C GLY A 105 1.28 0.33 3.15
N THR A 106 0.21 0.40 3.96
CA THR A 106 -0.99 1.21 3.68
C THR A 106 -1.30 2.16 4.84
N ILE A 107 -2.24 3.08 4.63
CA ILE A 107 -2.67 4.09 5.61
C ILE A 107 -4.00 3.73 6.25
N TRP A 108 -4.10 4.01 7.55
CA TRP A 108 -5.30 3.77 8.35
C TRP A 108 -5.68 5.03 9.10
N TRP A 109 -6.91 5.48 8.92
CA TRP A 109 -7.42 6.65 9.64
C TRP A 109 -7.52 6.37 11.14
N ILE A 110 -7.07 7.32 11.97
CA ILE A 110 -7.24 7.31 13.42
C ILE A 110 -8.51 8.11 13.76
N PRO A 111 -9.59 7.46 14.23
CA PRO A 111 -10.91 8.10 14.30
C PRO A 111 -11.11 9.04 15.50
N SER A 112 -10.24 9.01 16.51
CA SER A 112 -10.39 9.86 17.69
C SER A 112 -9.05 10.19 18.35
N PRO A 113 -8.96 11.30 19.11
CA PRO A 113 -7.80 11.60 19.94
C PRO A 113 -7.47 10.51 20.96
N THR A 114 -8.49 9.89 21.57
CA THR A 114 -8.28 8.77 22.50
C THR A 114 -7.63 7.58 21.80
N GLU A 115 -8.00 7.30 20.55
CA GLU A 115 -7.34 6.24 19.79
C GLU A 115 -5.92 6.63 19.39
N LEU A 116 -5.66 7.91 19.08
CA LEU A 116 -4.32 8.43 18.80
C LEU A 116 -3.36 8.20 19.98
N ASP A 117 -3.82 8.33 21.22
CA ASP A 117 -2.99 8.12 22.44
C ASP A 117 -2.42 6.68 22.53
N HIS A 118 -2.99 5.72 21.82
CA HIS A 118 -2.49 4.34 21.77
C HIS A 118 -1.33 4.13 20.78
N TRP A 119 -1.02 5.12 19.96
CA TRP A 119 0.06 5.06 18.99
C TRP A 119 1.27 5.80 19.57
N ASP A 120 2.27 5.01 19.97
CA ASP A 120 3.39 5.36 20.86
C ASP A 120 4.28 6.53 20.35
N ASP A 121 4.16 6.90 19.07
CA ASP A 121 4.95 7.97 18.43
C ASP A 121 4.16 9.27 18.16
N TRP A 122 3.04 9.51 18.85
CA TRP A 122 2.22 10.72 18.64
C TRP A 122 2.96 12.05 18.87
N LYS A 123 4.14 12.03 19.51
CA LYS A 123 4.98 13.24 19.66
C LYS A 123 5.49 13.77 18.32
N THR A 124 5.43 12.97 17.25
CA THR A 124 5.93 13.37 15.93
C THR A 124 4.91 13.05 14.83
N ILE A 125 3.85 13.86 14.74
CA ILE A 125 2.95 13.83 13.57
C ILE A 125 3.66 14.53 12.40
N ASN A 126 3.95 13.77 11.34
CA ASN A 126 4.52 14.31 10.12
C ASN A 126 3.45 15.06 9.31
N ASN A 127 3.59 16.38 9.19
CA ASN A 127 2.71 17.17 8.32
C ASN A 127 3.17 17.03 6.87
N VAL A 128 2.34 16.40 6.04
CA VAL A 128 2.66 16.05 4.64
C VAL A 128 1.95 16.97 3.64
N PRO A 129 2.48 17.10 2.41
CA PRO A 129 1.85 17.88 1.35
C PRO A 129 0.51 17.30 0.94
N ARG A 130 -0.32 18.09 0.25
CA ARG A 130 -1.55 17.55 -0.35
C ARG A 130 -1.29 16.55 -1.48
N GLN A 131 -2.25 15.65 -1.71
CA GLN A 131 -2.23 14.60 -2.76
C GLN A 131 -1.16 13.52 -2.51
N TRP A 132 -0.80 13.33 -1.26
CA TRP A 132 0.22 12.38 -0.82
C TRP A 132 -0.25 10.92 -0.90
N GLU A 133 -1.57 10.70 -0.89
CA GLU A 133 -2.21 9.39 -0.83
C GLU A 133 -2.00 8.56 -2.10
N THR A 134 -1.62 9.20 -3.21
CA THR A 134 -1.39 8.55 -4.51
C THR A 134 -0.37 7.43 -4.44
N ALA A 135 0.64 7.56 -3.56
CA ALA A 135 1.63 6.50 -3.33
C ALA A 135 1.04 5.22 -2.72
N PHE A 136 -0.10 5.31 -2.04
CA PHE A 136 -0.77 4.19 -1.38
C PHE A 136 -1.83 3.50 -2.26
N GLN A 137 -2.00 3.96 -3.49
CA GLN A 137 -2.88 3.33 -4.49
C GLN A 137 -2.17 2.18 -5.21
N ASP A 138 -1.55 1.28 -4.45
CA ASP A 138 -0.96 0.05 -4.97
C ASP A 138 -1.91 -1.12 -4.75
N TYR A 139 -2.49 -1.62 -5.83
CA TYR A 139 -3.46 -2.72 -5.81
C TYR A 139 -2.84 -4.07 -5.41
N SER A 140 -1.52 -4.18 -5.46
CA SER A 140 -0.78 -5.39 -5.07
C SER A 140 -0.54 -5.48 -3.56
N VAL A 141 -0.76 -4.39 -2.80
CA VAL A 141 -0.62 -4.41 -1.35
C VAL A 141 -1.65 -5.36 -0.75
N GLN A 142 -1.12 -6.35 -0.04
CA GLN A 142 -1.88 -7.31 0.73
C GLN A 142 -1.39 -7.30 2.17
N VAL A 143 -2.31 -7.02 3.10
CA VAL A 143 -1.99 -7.04 4.53
C VAL A 143 -3.10 -7.70 5.32
N LEU A 144 -2.73 -8.62 6.21
CA LEU A 144 -3.63 -9.14 7.23
C LEU A 144 -3.75 -8.12 8.36
N VAL A 145 -4.97 -7.72 8.69
CA VAL A 145 -5.23 -6.69 9.70
C VAL A 145 -6.33 -7.09 10.67
N ARG A 146 -6.22 -6.57 11.88
CA ARG A 146 -7.21 -6.67 12.95
C ARG A 146 -7.21 -5.35 13.72
N GLU A 147 -8.38 -4.89 14.15
CA GLU A 147 -8.46 -3.73 15.03
C GLU A 147 -7.83 -4.04 16.40
N ARG A 148 -7.17 -3.05 17.01
CA ARG A 148 -6.40 -3.18 18.26
C ARG A 148 -7.07 -3.97 19.39
N THR A 149 -8.40 -3.96 19.49
CA THR A 149 -9.16 -4.72 20.50
C THR A 149 -10.14 -5.72 19.91
N GLY A 150 -10.17 -5.87 18.59
CA GLY A 150 -11.04 -6.79 17.88
C GLY A 150 -10.43 -8.18 17.75
N THR A 151 -11.26 -9.17 17.41
CA THR A 151 -10.80 -10.54 17.11
C THR A 151 -10.96 -10.89 15.63
N GLN A 152 -11.82 -10.20 14.89
CA GLN A 152 -12.00 -10.44 13.47
C GLN A 152 -10.74 -10.02 12.70
N VAL A 153 -10.19 -10.96 11.92
CA VAL A 153 -9.09 -10.68 10.98
C VAL A 153 -9.69 -10.39 9.61
N TYR A 154 -9.13 -9.40 8.93
CA TYR A 154 -9.41 -9.10 7.54
C TYR A 154 -8.12 -9.22 6.74
N VAL A 155 -8.23 -9.62 5.48
CA VAL A 155 -7.20 -9.33 4.50
C VAL A 155 -7.61 -8.06 3.75
N TRP A 156 -6.72 -7.08 3.71
CA TRP A 156 -6.87 -5.86 2.92
C TRP A 156 -6.21 -6.09 1.57
N ILE A 157 -6.99 -5.98 0.49
CA ILE A 157 -6.54 -6.18 -0.90
C ILE A 157 -7.30 -5.20 -1.78
N ALA A 158 -6.61 -4.56 -2.73
CA ALA A 158 -7.23 -3.72 -3.76
C ALA A 158 -8.21 -2.67 -3.20
N GLY A 159 -7.87 -2.05 -2.07
CA GLY A 159 -8.67 -0.99 -1.44
C GLY A 159 -9.87 -1.46 -0.60
N ALA A 160 -10.04 -2.77 -0.42
CA ALA A 160 -11.15 -3.34 0.33
C ALA A 160 -10.70 -4.30 1.42
N LYS A 161 -11.52 -4.40 2.47
CA LYS A 161 -11.38 -5.42 3.52
C LYS A 161 -12.23 -6.66 3.18
N PHE A 162 -11.63 -7.83 3.29
CA PHE A 162 -12.31 -9.12 3.19
C PHE A 162 -12.13 -9.92 4.48
N ALA A 163 -13.23 -10.37 5.07
CA ALA A 163 -13.18 -11.08 6.34
C ALA A 163 -12.54 -12.46 6.17
N ILE A 164 -11.59 -12.78 7.05
CA ILE A 164 -11.04 -14.12 7.17
C ILE A 164 -11.92 -14.90 8.14
N THR A 165 -12.64 -15.90 7.63
CA THR A 165 -13.66 -16.65 8.39
C THR A 165 -13.21 -18.04 8.81
N ASN A 166 -12.08 -18.52 8.29
CA ASN A 166 -11.56 -19.85 8.55
C ASN A 166 -10.03 -19.87 8.65
N ALA A 167 -9.50 -20.89 9.30
CA ALA A 167 -8.06 -21.02 9.55
C ALA A 167 -7.24 -21.30 8.27
N SER A 168 -7.83 -21.92 7.25
CA SER A 168 -7.13 -22.19 5.99
C SER A 168 -6.82 -20.93 5.20
N ASP A 169 -7.75 -19.97 5.18
CA ASP A 169 -7.52 -18.66 4.56
C ASP A 169 -6.49 -17.88 5.37
N LEU A 170 -6.61 -17.86 6.70
CA LEU A 170 -5.62 -17.20 7.54
C LEU A 170 -4.21 -17.74 7.29
N ALA A 171 -4.04 -19.07 7.23
CA ALA A 171 -2.76 -19.71 6.95
C ALA A 171 -2.22 -19.36 5.54
N TYR A 172 -3.11 -19.26 4.55
CA TYR A 172 -2.73 -18.88 3.18
C TYR A 172 -2.11 -17.50 3.10
N TYR A 173 -2.66 -16.54 3.83
CA TYR A 173 -2.22 -15.15 3.83
C TYR A 173 -1.06 -14.87 4.81
N GLY A 174 -0.53 -15.89 5.48
CA GLY A 174 0.67 -15.80 6.33
C GLY A 174 0.43 -16.18 7.80
N GLY A 175 -0.80 -16.44 8.22
CA GLY A 175 -1.13 -16.83 9.59
C GLY A 175 -1.16 -15.67 10.59
N GLU A 176 -1.55 -15.96 11.84
CA GLU A 176 -1.63 -14.95 12.92
C GLU A 176 -0.34 -14.13 13.13
N PRO A 177 0.88 -14.69 13.04
CA PRO A 177 2.10 -13.88 13.22
C PRO A 177 2.26 -12.72 12.22
N ASN A 178 1.55 -12.76 11.09
CA ASN A 178 1.56 -11.71 10.07
C ASN A 178 0.37 -10.74 10.19
N VAL A 179 -0.54 -10.95 11.14
CA VAL A 179 -1.67 -10.05 11.37
C VAL A 179 -1.18 -8.79 12.05
N LYS A 180 -1.35 -7.66 11.37
CA LYS A 180 -1.02 -6.33 11.85
C LYS A 180 -2.20 -5.74 12.62
N THR A 181 -1.89 -4.96 13.64
CA THR A 181 -2.89 -4.21 14.39
C THR A 181 -3.14 -2.85 13.74
N VAL A 182 -4.41 -2.47 13.57
CA VAL A 182 -4.85 -1.17 13.03
C VAL A 182 -5.74 -0.43 14.04
N PRO A 183 -5.96 0.90 13.88
CA PRO A 183 -6.72 1.68 14.84
C PRO A 183 -8.13 1.15 15.06
N LEU A 184 -8.60 1.19 16.30
CA LEU A 184 -9.96 0.80 16.65
C LEU A 184 -10.99 1.71 15.95
N GLY A 185 -11.98 1.11 15.28
CA GLY A 185 -13.04 1.80 14.56
C GLY A 185 -12.67 2.17 13.12
N THR A 186 -11.40 2.04 12.72
CA THR A 186 -10.97 2.37 11.35
C THR A 186 -11.62 1.42 10.34
N LEU A 187 -11.67 0.11 10.65
CA LEU A 187 -12.16 -0.88 9.70
C LEU A 187 -13.65 -0.71 9.48
N ALA A 188 -14.42 -0.25 10.47
CA ALA A 188 -15.84 0.06 10.30
C ALA A 188 -16.09 1.14 9.23
N SER A 189 -15.18 2.10 9.07
CA SER A 189 -15.29 3.17 8.08
C SER A 189 -14.83 2.77 6.68
N TYR A 190 -14.09 1.66 6.53
CA TYR A 190 -13.69 1.14 5.24
C TYR A 190 -14.75 0.21 4.64
N THR A 191 -14.93 0.35 3.32
CA THR A 191 -15.83 -0.49 2.53
C THR A 191 -15.24 -1.89 2.28
N SER A 192 -16.12 -2.85 2.00
CA SER A 192 -15.75 -4.14 1.40
C SER A 192 -15.83 -4.11 -0.12
N GLU A 193 -15.97 -2.91 -0.70
CA GLU A 193 -15.99 -2.67 -2.14
C GLU A 193 -14.58 -2.34 -2.64
N PRO A 194 -13.99 -3.19 -3.50
CA PRO A 194 -12.66 -2.93 -4.06
C PRO A 194 -12.63 -1.68 -4.94
N PHE A 195 -11.44 -1.18 -5.21
CA PHE A 195 -11.25 -0.14 -6.21
C PHE A 195 -11.83 -0.57 -7.55
N CYS A 196 -12.39 0.39 -8.28
CA CYS A 196 -12.83 0.12 -9.64
C CYS A 196 -11.62 -0.18 -10.53
N GLY A 197 -11.75 -1.19 -11.38
CA GLY A 197 -10.76 -1.52 -12.41
C GLY A 197 -9.80 -2.62 -11.98
N VAL A 198 -9.96 -3.13 -10.76
CA VAL A 198 -9.14 -4.22 -10.25
C VAL A 198 -9.69 -5.57 -10.70
N SER A 199 -8.78 -6.50 -10.89
CA SER A 199 -9.06 -7.90 -11.18
C SER A 199 -8.78 -8.76 -9.95
N LEU A 200 -9.79 -9.44 -9.43
CA LEU A 200 -9.64 -10.33 -8.27
C LEU A 200 -10.07 -11.74 -8.62
N ARG A 201 -9.46 -12.73 -7.97
CA ARG A 201 -9.96 -14.12 -8.01
C ARG A 201 -10.12 -14.67 -6.61
N GLU A 202 -11.03 -15.61 -6.45
CA GLU A 202 -11.14 -16.38 -5.21
C GLU A 202 -10.03 -17.42 -5.14
N ARG A 203 -9.57 -17.72 -3.92
CA ARG A 203 -8.43 -18.60 -3.65
C ARG A 203 -8.54 -19.95 -4.35
N SER A 204 -9.71 -20.60 -4.24
CA SER A 204 -9.99 -21.91 -4.82
C SER A 204 -10.39 -21.85 -6.30
N SER A 205 -10.52 -20.66 -6.88
CA SER A 205 -10.99 -20.46 -8.25
C SER A 205 -9.87 -19.97 -9.17
N SER A 206 -9.85 -20.49 -10.40
CA SER A 206 -9.04 -19.96 -11.49
C SER A 206 -9.72 -18.83 -12.25
N THR A 207 -11.01 -18.57 -12.01
CA THR A 207 -11.74 -17.49 -12.67
C THR A 207 -11.33 -16.15 -12.07
N VAL A 208 -10.77 -15.29 -12.92
CA VAL A 208 -10.47 -13.90 -12.59
C VAL A 208 -11.69 -13.05 -12.92
N TYR A 209 -12.01 -12.12 -12.04
CA TYR A 209 -13.10 -11.18 -12.21
C TYR A 209 -12.58 -9.75 -12.21
N TYR A 210 -12.85 -9.03 -13.29
CA TYR A 210 -12.66 -7.57 -13.36
C TYR A 210 -13.86 -6.87 -12.72
N LEU A 211 -13.60 -5.92 -11.83
CA LEU A 211 -14.59 -5.23 -11.02
C LEU A 211 -14.79 -3.80 -11.50
N GLY A 212 -16.05 -3.39 -11.63
CA GLY A 212 -16.38 -2.00 -11.93
C GLY A 212 -17.87 -1.70 -11.94
N TYR A 213 -18.25 -0.52 -12.39
CA TYR A 213 -19.63 -0.06 -12.40
C TYR A 213 -20.27 -0.19 -13.78
N HIS A 214 -21.60 -0.21 -13.85
CA HIS A 214 -22.26 -0.11 -15.15
C HIS A 214 -22.21 1.33 -15.65
N ALA A 215 -21.71 1.55 -16.87
CA ALA A 215 -21.47 2.88 -17.44
C ALA A 215 -22.70 3.80 -17.41
N TYR A 216 -23.90 3.23 -17.52
CA TYR A 216 -25.17 3.96 -17.55
C TYR A 216 -25.99 3.82 -16.25
N ALA A 217 -25.48 3.12 -15.23
CA ALA A 217 -26.18 2.89 -13.94
C ALA A 217 -25.18 2.54 -12.80
N PRO A 218 -24.41 3.52 -12.30
CA PRO A 218 -23.25 3.28 -11.43
C PRO A 218 -23.61 3.18 -9.94
N THR A 219 -24.71 2.51 -9.61
CA THR A 219 -25.16 2.38 -8.21
C THR A 219 -24.64 1.12 -7.52
N THR A 220 -23.97 0.22 -8.25
CA THR A 220 -23.52 -1.08 -7.71
C THR A 220 -22.30 -1.57 -8.48
N LEU A 221 -21.26 -1.96 -7.76
CA LEU A 221 -20.10 -2.65 -8.32
C LEU A 221 -20.50 -4.05 -8.82
N ARG A 222 -20.04 -4.40 -10.01
CA ARG A 222 -20.33 -5.66 -10.70
C ARG A 222 -19.02 -6.33 -11.08
N LYS A 223 -19.10 -7.64 -11.34
CA LYS A 223 -17.97 -8.45 -11.75
C LYS A 223 -18.15 -9.04 -13.14
N TYR A 224 -17.08 -9.03 -13.94
CA TYR A 224 -17.02 -9.58 -15.28
C TYR A 224 -15.88 -10.59 -15.37
N ALA A 225 -16.11 -11.76 -15.96
CA ALA A 225 -15.07 -12.77 -16.09
C ALA A 225 -13.97 -12.26 -17.04
N ALA A 226 -12.77 -12.07 -16.51
CA ALA A 226 -11.62 -11.55 -17.21
C ALA A 226 -10.69 -12.67 -17.67
N LEU A 227 -9.91 -12.40 -18.72
CA LEU A 227 -8.92 -13.34 -19.28
C LEU A 227 -7.47 -12.97 -18.93
N TRP A 228 -7.28 -11.90 -18.16
CA TRP A 228 -5.96 -11.46 -17.70
C TRP A 228 -5.71 -11.84 -16.24
N ALA A 229 -4.49 -11.59 -15.77
CA ALA A 229 -4.08 -11.90 -14.41
C ALA A 229 -4.91 -11.14 -13.37
N ALA A 230 -5.09 -11.75 -12.21
CA ALA A 230 -5.65 -11.06 -11.05
C ALA A 230 -4.57 -10.18 -10.40
N ASP A 231 -4.96 -8.97 -9.99
CA ASP A 231 -4.19 -8.09 -9.13
C ASP A 231 -4.10 -8.65 -7.70
N GLY A 232 -5.10 -9.43 -7.28
CA GLY A 232 -5.14 -10.02 -5.94
C GLY A 232 -5.97 -11.30 -5.84
N VAL A 233 -5.70 -12.08 -4.80
CA VAL A 233 -6.41 -13.32 -4.48
C VAL A 233 -7.16 -13.14 -3.17
N VAL A 234 -8.48 -13.28 -3.20
CA VAL A 234 -9.36 -13.05 -2.04
C VAL A 234 -9.90 -14.38 -1.47
N PRO A 235 -10.38 -14.38 -0.21
CA PRO A 235 -11.01 -15.56 0.39
C PRO A 235 -12.17 -16.09 -0.46
N ASP A 236 -12.46 -17.39 -0.34
CA ASP A 236 -13.57 -17.99 -1.07
C ASP A 236 -14.91 -17.41 -0.57
N GLY A 237 -15.81 -17.08 -1.50
CA GLY A 237 -17.08 -16.40 -1.23
C GLY A 237 -16.98 -14.88 -1.09
N ALA A 238 -15.77 -14.31 -1.01
CA ALA A 238 -15.57 -12.86 -0.90
C ALA A 238 -16.11 -12.09 -2.11
N LEU A 239 -16.17 -12.70 -3.29
CA LEU A 239 -16.70 -12.06 -4.49
C LEU A 239 -18.18 -12.33 -4.72
N ALA A 240 -18.85 -13.09 -3.84
CA ALA A 240 -20.24 -13.52 -4.03
C ALA A 240 -21.24 -12.34 -4.01
N SER A 241 -20.93 -11.27 -3.28
CA SER A 241 -21.79 -10.08 -3.17
C SER A 241 -21.82 -9.21 -4.43
N PHE A 242 -20.85 -9.37 -5.35
CA PHE A 242 -20.80 -8.59 -6.58
C PHE A 242 -21.56 -9.31 -7.70
N PRO A 243 -22.64 -8.71 -8.26
CA PRO A 243 -23.39 -9.32 -9.34
C PRO A 243 -22.53 -9.54 -10.58
N VAL A 244 -22.72 -10.68 -11.24
CA VAL A 244 -22.08 -10.96 -12.54
C VAL A 244 -22.76 -10.14 -13.63
N THR A 245 -21.97 -9.57 -14.54
CA THR A 245 -22.44 -8.90 -15.76
C THR A 245 -21.90 -9.60 -17.00
N THR A 246 -22.63 -9.50 -18.11
CA THR A 246 -22.24 -10.06 -19.42
C THR A 246 -21.36 -9.11 -20.23
N GLY A 247 -21.43 -7.81 -19.96
CA GLY A 247 -20.57 -6.78 -20.56
C GLY A 247 -19.53 -6.28 -19.56
N GLU A 248 -18.38 -5.85 -20.08
CA GLU A 248 -17.31 -5.27 -19.27
C GLU A 248 -17.79 -4.01 -18.55
N PRO A 249 -17.62 -3.92 -17.21
CA PRO A 249 -17.96 -2.73 -16.46
C PRO A 249 -16.97 -1.58 -16.74
N ALA A 250 -17.36 -0.37 -16.36
CA ALA A 250 -16.59 0.85 -16.51
C ALA A 250 -16.14 1.41 -15.15
N CYS A 251 -15.03 2.15 -15.17
CA CYS A 251 -14.58 2.96 -14.05
C CYS A 251 -14.73 4.43 -14.40
N ILE A 252 -15.73 5.03 -13.79
CA ILE A 252 -15.96 6.47 -13.82
C ILE A 252 -15.39 7.04 -12.52
N TRP A 253 -14.38 7.89 -12.68
CA TRP A 253 -13.66 8.58 -11.60
C TRP A 253 -14.20 10.00 -11.47
#